data_AF-A0A067FI53-F1
#
_entry.id   AF-A0A067FI53-F1
#
_cell.length_a   1.000
_cell.length_b   1.000
_cell.length_c   1.000
_cell.angle_alpha   90.00
_cell.angle_beta   90.00
_cell.angle_gamma   90.00
#
_symmetry.space_group_name_H-M   'P 1'
#
loop_
_entity.id
_entity.type
_entity.pdbx_description
1 polymer ?
#
loop_
_entity_poly.entity_id
_entity_poly.type
_entity_poly.pdbx_seq_one_letter_code
_entity_poly.pdbx_strand_id
1 'polypeptide(L)'
;VVITSINIDGNLFLIGSHQKEKGQSPEQFKIVIPKIPAYFTGTGDLMTALLLGWSNKYRDNLDIAAELAVSSLQALLQRTVNDYVTAGFDPQSSSLEIRLIQSQDDIRNPQVKFKSEKYN
;
A
#
# COMPACT_ATOMS: atom_id res chain seq x y z
N VAL A 1 6.27 -16.53 0.86
CA VAL A 1 6.23 -15.05 0.91
C VAL A 1 5.55 -14.65 2.20
N VAL A 2 6.09 -13.68 2.92
CA VAL A 2 5.45 -13.05 4.08
C VAL A 2 5.42 -11.55 3.84
N ILE A 3 4.24 -10.94 3.99
CA ILE A 3 4.06 -9.49 3.96
C ILE A 3 3.23 -9.11 5.18
N THR A 4 3.70 -8.12 5.94
CA THR A 4 2.99 -7.58 7.11
C THR A 4 3.16 -6.07 7.17
N SER A 5 2.35 -5.41 7.99
CA SER A 5 2.49 -3.99 8.28
C SER A 5 2.36 -3.69 9.76
N ILE A 6 3.16 -2.74 10.26
CA ILE A 6 3.09 -2.26 11.65
C ILE A 6 3.08 -0.74 11.70
N ASN A 7 2.34 -0.16 12.65
CA ASN A 7 2.34 1.28 12.92
C ASN A 7 3.36 1.60 14.02
N ILE A 8 4.35 2.43 13.73
CA ILE A 8 5.37 2.91 14.68
C ILE A 8 5.53 4.42 14.45
N ASP A 9 5.39 5.21 15.51
CA ASP A 9 5.60 6.67 15.51
C ASP A 9 4.90 7.42 14.36
N GLY A 10 3.65 7.04 14.06
CA GLY A 10 2.85 7.69 13.02
C GLY A 10 3.19 7.27 11.59
N ASN A 11 4.06 6.27 11.41
CA ASN A 11 4.37 5.66 10.12
C ASN A 11 3.91 4.20 10.08
N LEU A 12 3.39 3.78 8.94
CA LEU A 12 3.16 2.39 8.60
C LEU A 12 4.41 1.83 7.94
N PHE A 13 4.94 0.76 8.50
CA PHE A 13 6.06 0.01 7.95
C PHE A 13 5.49 -1.25 7.30
N LEU A 14 5.51 -1.31 5.97
CA LEU A 14 5.28 -2.57 5.26
C LEU A 14 6.61 -3.33 5.25
N ILE A 15 6.60 -4.58 5.69
CA ILE A 15 7.77 -5.47 5.70
C ILE A 15 7.45 -6.68 4.85
N GLY A 16 8.30 -6.95 3.87
CA GLY A 16 8.19 -8.09 2.97
C GLY A 16 9.39 -9.02 3.08
N SER A 17 9.16 -10.32 2.94
CA SER A 17 10.19 -11.35 2.84
C SER A 17 9.78 -12.40 1.80
N HIS A 18 10.70 -12.72 0.89
CA HIS A 18 10.51 -13.81 -0.06
C HIS A 18 11.81 -14.57 -0.32
N GLN A 19 11.67 -15.87 -0.54
CA GLN A 19 12.76 -16.73 -0.95
C GLN A 19 12.50 -17.11 -2.41
N LYS A 20 13.44 -16.74 -3.30
CA LYS A 20 13.33 -17.04 -4.74
C LYS A 20 13.53 -18.54 -5.00
N GLU A 21 14.56 -19.12 -4.39
CA GLU A 21 14.90 -20.53 -4.53
C GLU A 21 15.09 -21.21 -3.18
N LYS A 22 14.70 -22.47 -3.11
CA LYS A 22 14.85 -23.27 -1.89
C LYS A 22 16.32 -23.40 -1.53
N GLY A 23 16.69 -22.92 -0.35
CA GLY A 23 18.06 -22.98 0.17
C GLY A 23 18.84 -21.67 0.09
N GLN A 24 18.33 -20.65 -0.60
CA GLN A 24 18.90 -19.30 -0.56
C GLN A 24 18.40 -18.52 0.67
N SER A 25 19.16 -17.54 1.14
CA SER A 25 18.69 -16.58 2.14
C SER A 25 17.48 -15.79 1.58
N PRO A 26 16.47 -15.49 2.40
CA PRO A 26 15.34 -14.70 1.95
C PRO A 26 15.77 -13.27 1.63
N GLU A 27 15.23 -12.70 0.54
CA GLU A 27 15.29 -11.27 0.28
C GLU A 27 14.22 -10.58 1.13
N GLN A 28 14.64 -9.57 1.89
CA GLN A 28 13.79 -8.83 2.80
C GLN A 28 13.84 -7.35 2.47
N PHE A 29 12.70 -6.68 2.60
CA PHE A 29 12.61 -5.23 2.38
C PHE A 29 11.58 -4.60 3.31
N LYS A 30 11.68 -3.29 3.49
CA LYS A 30 10.65 -2.46 4.11
C LYS A 30 10.24 -1.30 3.21
N ILE A 31 9.03 -0.80 3.40
CA ILE A 31 8.55 0.46 2.83
C ILE A 31 7.98 1.29 3.99
N VAL A 32 8.46 2.52 4.14
CA VAL A 32 7.96 3.46 5.15
C VAL A 32 6.89 4.33 4.52
N ILE A 33 5.72 4.39 5.15
CA ILE A 33 4.53 5.02 4.61
C ILE A 33 3.96 5.95 5.69
N PRO A 34 3.77 7.25 5.44
CA PRO A 34 3.15 8.13 6.40
C PRO A 34 1.70 7.70 6.67
N LYS A 35 1.31 7.62 7.94
CA LYS A 35 -0.07 7.30 8.29
C LYS A 35 -0.96 8.49 7.95
N ILE A 36 -2.01 8.25 7.17
CA ILE A 36 -3.07 9.23 6.97
C ILE A 36 -3.96 9.24 8.23
N PRO A 37 -4.23 10.40 8.85
CA PRO A 37 -5.01 10.50 10.09
C PRO A 37 -6.52 10.35 9.82
N ALA A 38 -6.93 9.19 9.32
CA ALA A 38 -8.31 8.81 9.08
C ALA A 38 -8.46 7.28 9.20
N TYR A 39 -9.67 6.82 9.51
CA TYR A 39 -10.01 5.40 9.50
C TYR A 39 -10.70 5.05 8.19
N PHE A 40 -10.39 3.87 7.65
CA PHE A 40 -10.90 3.43 6.35
C PHE A 40 -11.39 1.99 6.42
N THR A 41 -12.44 1.68 5.67
CA THR A 41 -12.92 0.31 5.48
C THR A 41 -12.34 -0.25 4.17
N GLY A 42 -11.94 -1.53 4.16
CA GLY A 42 -11.52 -2.25 2.94
C GLY A 42 -10.07 -2.05 2.48
N THR A 43 -9.22 -1.37 3.25
CA THR A 43 -7.80 -1.16 2.90
C THR A 43 -6.98 -2.44 2.83
N GLY A 44 -7.23 -3.39 3.73
CA GLY A 44 -6.57 -4.70 3.72
C GLY A 44 -6.94 -5.55 2.50
N ASP A 45 -8.22 -5.56 2.14
CA ASP A 45 -8.73 -6.28 0.97
C ASP A 45 -8.13 -5.71 -0.32
N LEU A 46 -8.16 -4.38 -0.46
CA LEU A 46 -7.57 -3.69 -1.60
C LEU A 46 -6.05 -3.90 -1.67
N MET A 47 -5.34 -3.80 -0.54
CA MET A 47 -3.89 -4.03 -0.51
C MET A 47 -3.54 -5.43 -0.98
N THR A 48 -4.28 -6.43 -0.52
CA THR A 48 -4.09 -7.84 -0.91
C THR A 48 -4.33 -8.03 -2.41
N ALA A 49 -5.41 -7.45 -2.95
CA ALA A 49 -5.72 -7.53 -4.37
C ALA A 49 -4.65 -6.83 -5.25
N LEU A 50 -4.19 -5.64 -4.85
CA LEU A 50 -3.13 -4.91 -5.55
C LEU A 50 -1.81 -5.67 -5.53
N LEU A 51 -1.40 -6.17 -4.36
CA LEU A 51 -0.19 -6.98 -4.22
C LEU A 51 -0.25 -8.23 -5.10
N LEU A 52 -1.38 -8.95 -5.12
CA LEU A 52 -1.56 -10.12 -5.97
C LEU A 52 -1.42 -9.77 -7.46
N GLY A 53 -2.11 -8.72 -7.91
CA GLY A 53 -2.07 -8.26 -9.30
C GLY A 53 -0.67 -7.85 -9.75
N TRP A 54 0.02 -7.03 -8.95
CA TRP A 54 1.37 -6.57 -9.26
C TRP A 54 2.40 -7.68 -9.15
N SER A 55 2.28 -8.59 -8.17
CA SER A 55 3.20 -9.73 -8.03
C SER A 55 3.09 -10.70 -9.21
N ASN A 56 1.89 -10.86 -9.79
CA ASN A 56 1.75 -11.66 -11.01
C ASN A 56 2.48 -11.03 -12.22
N LYS A 57 2.53 -9.70 -12.29
CA LYS A 57 3.25 -8.95 -13.33
C LYS A 57 4.76 -8.89 -13.07
N TYR A 58 5.19 -8.81 -11.82
CA TYR A 58 6.58 -8.66 -11.37
C TYR A 58 7.02 -9.84 -10.48
N ARG A 59 6.97 -11.07 -11.03
CA ARG A 59 7.10 -12.32 -10.25
C ARG A 59 8.34 -12.43 -9.38
N ASP A 60 9.47 -11.92 -9.84
CA ASP A 60 10.75 -12.03 -9.13
C ASP A 60 11.11 -10.76 -8.34
N ASN A 61 10.24 -9.74 -8.37
CA ASN A 61 10.51 -8.38 -7.88
C ASN A 61 9.36 -7.97 -6.95
N LEU A 62 9.25 -8.67 -5.81
CA LEU A 62 8.18 -8.46 -4.84
C LEU A 62 8.24 -7.06 -4.21
N ASP A 63 9.44 -6.53 -4.04
CA ASP A 63 9.71 -5.16 -3.61
C ASP A 63 9.06 -4.15 -4.56
N ILE A 64 9.27 -4.28 -5.87
CA ILE A 64 8.64 -3.43 -6.90
C ILE A 64 7.11 -3.59 -6.89
N ALA A 65 6.60 -4.83 -6.76
CA ALA A 65 5.17 -5.06 -6.67
C ALA A 65 4.55 -4.36 -5.45
N ALA A 66 5.25 -4.37 -4.30
CA ALA A 66 4.85 -3.69 -3.09
C ALA A 66 4.91 -2.15 -3.23
N GLU A 67 5.94 -1.59 -3.88
CA GLU A 67 6.03 -0.15 -4.16
C GLU A 67 4.82 0.35 -4.96
N LEU A 68 4.42 -0.40 -5.99
CA LEU A 68 3.27 -0.08 -6.84
C LEU A 68 1.96 -0.20 -6.04
N ALA A 69 1.77 -1.30 -5.29
CA ALA A 69 0.57 -1.51 -4.48
C ALA A 69 0.39 -0.43 -3.41
N VAL A 70 1.45 -0.13 -2.66
CA VAL A 70 1.46 0.92 -1.63
C VAL A 70 1.18 2.29 -2.23
N SER A 71 1.80 2.60 -3.36
CA SER A 71 1.63 3.91 -4.01
C SER A 71 0.21 4.09 -4.56
N SER A 72 -0.39 3.05 -5.15
CA SER A 72 -1.81 3.06 -5.57
C SER A 72 -2.73 3.26 -4.37
N LEU A 73 -2.54 2.49 -3.29
CA LEU A 73 -3.38 2.56 -2.11
C LEU A 73 -3.29 3.95 -1.46
N GLN A 74 -2.09 4.48 -1.26
CA GLN A 74 -1.90 5.80 -0.67
C GLN A 74 -2.54 6.93 -1.49
N ALA A 75 -2.40 6.90 -2.82
CA ALA A 75 -3.04 7.89 -3.69
C ALA A 75 -4.57 7.85 -3.59
N LEU A 76 -5.15 6.64 -3.58
CA LEU A 76 -6.59 6.42 -3.42
C LEU A 76 -7.11 6.86 -2.04
N LEU A 77 -6.35 6.61 -0.96
CA LEU A 77 -6.74 7.03 0.38
C LEU A 77 -6.68 8.56 0.53
N GLN A 78 -5.67 9.20 -0.05
CA GLN A 78 -5.60 10.67 -0.07
C GLN A 78 -6.78 11.27 -0.86
N ARG A 79 -7.14 10.68 -2.02
CA ARG A 79 -8.33 11.08 -2.78
C ARG A 79 -9.61 10.92 -1.96
N THR A 80 -9.72 9.80 -1.25
CA THR A 80 -10.86 9.53 -0.37
C THR A 80 -11.00 10.63 0.68
N VAL A 81 -9.94 10.97 1.41
CA VAL A 81 -9.97 12.06 2.40
C VAL A 81 -10.35 13.39 1.75
N ASN A 82 -9.72 13.74 0.63
CA ASN A 82 -9.97 15.00 -0.04
C ASN A 82 -11.43 15.14 -0.50
N ASP A 83 -12.04 14.06 -1.01
CA ASP A 83 -13.44 14.05 -1.44
C ASP A 83 -14.39 14.28 -0.24
N TYR A 84 -14.13 13.64 0.90
CA TYR A 84 -14.95 13.85 2.12
C TYR A 84 -14.81 15.28 2.66
N VAL A 85 -13.60 15.82 2.72
CA VAL A 85 -13.34 17.20 3.15
C VAL A 85 -14.05 18.19 2.22
N THR A 86 -13.96 17.98 0.91
CA THR A 86 -14.61 18.84 -0.10
C THR A 86 -16.13 18.82 0.04
N ALA A 87 -16.70 17.68 0.44
CA ALA A 87 -18.12 17.54 0.72
C ALA A 87 -18.54 18.09 2.11
N GLY A 88 -17.62 18.66 2.89
CA GLY A 88 -17.90 19.27 4.19
C GLY A 88 -17.95 18.27 5.37
N PHE A 89 -17.43 17.06 5.19
CA PHE A 89 -17.37 16.05 6.24
C PHE A 89 -16.01 16.06 6.95
N ASP A 90 -16.02 15.80 8.26
CA ASP A 90 -14.81 15.54 9.02
C ASP A 90 -14.33 14.09 8.77
N PRO A 91 -13.16 13.89 8.14
CA PRO A 91 -12.62 12.56 7.83
C PRO A 91 -12.24 11.73 9.05
N GLN A 92 -12.20 12.31 10.25
CA GLN A 92 -11.90 11.61 11.50
C GLN A 92 -13.14 11.15 12.27
N SER A 93 -14.33 11.62 11.88
CA SER A 93 -15.58 11.36 12.59
C SER A 93 -16.10 9.93 12.45
N SER A 94 -15.71 9.21 11.38
CA SER A 94 -16.16 7.84 11.09
C SER A 94 -15.15 7.10 10.21
N SER A 95 -15.34 5.79 10.04
CA SER A 95 -14.63 5.05 8.99
C SER A 95 -15.10 5.52 7.61
N LEU A 96 -14.15 5.80 6.71
CA LEU A 96 -14.41 6.27 5.35
C LEU A 96 -14.49 5.09 4.39
N GLU A 97 -15.48 5.12 3.50
CA GLU A 97 -15.56 4.21 2.36
C GLU A 97 -14.63 4.70 1.25
N ILE A 98 -13.80 3.79 0.75
CA ILE A 98 -12.75 4.11 -0.21
C ILE A 98 -13.29 4.51 -1.59
N ARG A 99 -12.69 5.54 -2.20
CA ARG A 99 -13.05 6.04 -3.54
C ARG A 99 -12.41 5.21 -4.66
N LEU A 100 -12.77 3.92 -4.73
CA LEU A 100 -12.14 2.95 -5.62
C LEU A 100 -12.32 3.30 -7.10
N ILE A 101 -13.56 3.56 -7.54
CA ILE A 101 -13.87 3.85 -8.95
C ILE A 101 -13.20 5.15 -9.39
N GLN A 102 -13.28 6.19 -8.56
CA GLN A 102 -12.67 7.47 -8.84
C GLN A 102 -11.15 7.34 -8.96
N SER A 103 -10.52 6.41 -8.23
CA SER A 103 -9.07 6.20 -8.20
C SER A 103 -8.56 5.18 -9.22
N GLN A 104 -9.36 4.81 -10.23
CA GLN A 104 -8.99 3.81 -11.21
C GLN A 104 -7.65 4.10 -11.92
N ASP A 105 -7.35 5.37 -12.22
CA ASP A 105 -6.10 5.73 -12.89
C ASP A 105 -4.88 5.56 -11.99
N ASP A 106 -5.00 5.80 -10.67
CA ASP A 106 -3.93 5.55 -9.70
C ASP A 106 -3.62 4.05 -9.56
N ILE A 107 -4.62 3.20 -9.81
CA ILE A 107 -4.48 1.74 -9.78
C ILE A 107 -3.86 1.24 -11.10
N ARG A 108 -4.28 1.79 -12.24
CA ARG A 108 -3.76 1.37 -13.56
C ARG A 108 -2.34 1.87 -13.80
N ASN A 109 -2.06 3.11 -13.40
CA ASN A 109 -0.83 3.83 -13.68
C ASN A 109 -0.24 4.48 -12.41
N PRO A 110 0.09 3.69 -11.37
CA PRO A 110 0.61 4.24 -10.13
C PRO A 110 1.91 5.02 -10.33
N GLN A 111 1.95 6.21 -9.73
CA GLN A 111 3.18 6.96 -9.58
C GLN A 111 3.89 6.47 -8.32
N VAL A 112 5.07 5.85 -8.48
CA VAL A 112 5.82 5.31 -7.33
C VAL A 112 6.35 6.45 -6.47
N LYS A 113 5.74 6.62 -5.29
CA LYS A 113 6.13 7.65 -4.30
C LYS A 113 6.84 7.06 -3.09
N PHE A 114 6.60 5.79 -2.79
CA PHE A 114 7.16 5.09 -1.64
C PHE A 114 8.08 3.99 -2.14
N LYS A 115 9.36 4.11 -1.80
CA LYS A 115 10.42 3.20 -2.23
C LYS A 115 10.73 2.17 -1.16
N SER A 116 11.08 0.98 -1.63
CA SER A 116 11.55 -0.11 -0.80
C SER A 116 13.01 0.08 -0.42
N GLU A 117 13.33 -0.29 0.81
CA GLU A 117 14.69 -0.39 1.32
C GLU A 117 14.95 -1.86 1.65
N LYS A 118 15.97 -2.44 1.03
CA LYS A 118 16.37 -3.83 1.30
C LYS A 118 17.10 -3.92 2.63
N TYR A 119 16.85 -4.98 3.37
CA TYR A 119 17.68 -5.31 4.53
C TYR A 119 18.98 -5.94 4.02
N ASN A 120 20.11 -5.48 4.57
CA ASN A 120 21.43 -6.05 4.32
C ASN A 120 21.64 -7.35 5.10
#